data_AF-A0A954ZEQ4-F1
#
_entry.id   AF-A0A954ZEQ4-F1
#
_cell.length_a   1.000
_cell.length_b   1.000
_cell.length_c   1.000
_cell.angle_alpha   90.00
_cell.angle_beta   90.00
_cell.angle_gamma   90.00
#
_symmetry.space_group_name_H-M   'P 1'
#
loop_
_entity.id
_entity.type
_entity.pdbx_description
1 polymer ?
#
loop_
_entity_poly.entity_id
_entity_poly.type
_entity_poly.pdbx_seq_one_letter_code
_entity_poly.pdbx_strand_id
1 'polypeptide(L)' 'MDRDTLMDAVRLGPVEISMKDGQKIVVPGSEFCVVDDIAAHILYRAEDGSMKTKTAALVCMATITPIESSQPNER' A
#
# COMPACT_ATOMS: atom_id res chain seq x y z
N MET A 1 -6.37 7.06 -9.54
CA MET A 1 -6.78 7.00 -8.12
C MET A 1 -6.60 8.37 -7.53
N ASP A 2 -7.48 8.82 -6.64
CA ASP A 2 -7.27 10.06 -5.88
C ASP A 2 -6.66 9.77 -4.50
N ARG A 3 -6.18 10.84 -3.86
CA ARG A 3 -5.48 10.78 -2.57
C ARG A 3 -6.38 10.30 -1.44
N ASP A 4 -7.57 10.88 -1.32
CA ASP A 4 -8.46 10.65 -0.18
C ASP A 4 -8.97 9.20 -0.15
N THR A 5 -9.32 8.65 -1.33
CA THR A 5 -9.69 7.24 -1.47
C THR A 5 -8.58 6.30 -0.98
N LEU A 6 -7.32 6.57 -1.34
CA LEU A 6 -6.20 5.74 -0.91
C LEU A 6 -5.94 5.90 0.59
N MET A 7 -6.00 7.12 1.11
CA MET A 7 -5.82 7.38 2.54
C MET A 7 -6.87 6.67 3.38
N ASP A 8 -8.15 6.75 2.99
CA ASP A 8 -9.24 6.09 3.71
C ASP A 8 -9.09 4.57 3.66
N ALA A 9 -8.73 4.00 2.51
CA ALA A 9 -8.53 2.56 2.38
C ALA A 9 -7.39 2.05 3.27
N VAL A 10 -6.23 2.73 3.25
CA VAL A 10 -5.07 2.36 4.07
C VAL A 10 -5.35 2.56 5.57
N ARG A 11 -6.19 3.53 5.93
CA ARG A 11 -6.60 3.76 7.33
C ARG A 11 -7.49 2.64 7.87
N LEU A 12 -8.28 1.99 7.01
CA LEU A 12 -9.18 0.90 7.40
C LEU A 12 -8.42 -0.41 7.66
N GLY A 13 -7.23 -0.59 7.08
CA GLY A 13 -6.40 -1.75 7.32
C GLY A 13 -5.39 -2.00 6.21
N PRO A 14 -4.78 -3.20 6.20
CA PRO A 14 -3.85 -3.60 5.15
C PRO A 14 -4.53 -3.63 3.78
N VAL A 15 -3.83 -3.12 2.75
CA VAL A 15 -4.34 -3.08 1.38
C VAL A 15 -3.29 -3.55 0.37
N GLU A 16 -3.75 -4.15 -0.72
CA GLU A 16 -2.98 -4.39 -1.94
C GLU A 16 -3.37 -3.36 -3.00
N ILE A 17 -2.38 -2.62 -3.49
CA ILE A 17 -2.51 -1.67 -4.60
C ILE A 17 -2.00 -2.36 -5.86
N SER A 18 -2.87 -2.51 -6.87
CA SER A 18 -2.45 -2.94 -8.21
C SER A 18 -2.15 -1.72 -9.07
N MET A 19 -1.00 -1.73 -9.72
CA MET A 19 -0.53 -0.70 -10.64
C MET A 19 -0.98 -1.03 -12.07
N LYS A 20 -1.10 -0.02 -12.92
CA LYS A 20 -1.49 -0.17 -14.34
C LYS A 20 -0.47 -0.98 -15.17
N ASP A 21 0.76 -1.09 -14.70
CA ASP A 21 1.81 -1.92 -15.32
C ASP A 21 1.81 -3.37 -14.82
N GLY A 22 0.83 -3.75 -13.98
CA GLY A 22 0.69 -5.08 -13.42
C GLY A 22 1.48 -5.30 -12.11
N GLN A 23 2.28 -4.33 -11.65
CA GLN A 23 2.92 -4.44 -10.34
C GLN A 23 1.89 -4.41 -9.22
N LYS A 24 2.18 -5.13 -8.13
CA LYS A 24 1.37 -5.10 -6.90
C LYS A 24 2.20 -4.58 -5.74
N ILE A 25 1.59 -3.76 -4.89
CA ILE A 25 2.23 -3.19 -3.71
C ILE A 25 1.33 -3.43 -2.52
N VAL A 26 1.86 -4.10 -1.51
CA VAL A 26 1.16 -4.31 -0.23
C VAL A 26 1.52 -3.17 0.71
N VAL A 27 0.51 -2.53 1.28
CA VAL A 27 0.63 -1.54 2.35
C VAL A 27 0.07 -2.17 3.61
N PRO A 28 0.92 -2.55 4.58
CA PRO A 28 0.47 -3.24 5.81
C PRO A 28 -0.41 -2.38 6.70
N GLY A 29 -0.28 -1.06 6.64
CA GLY A 29 -1.01 -0.12 7.47
C GLY A 29 -0.62 1.33 7.19
N SER A 30 -1.37 2.26 7.77
CA SER A 30 -1.18 3.70 7.59
C SER A 30 0.18 4.23 8.01
N GLU A 31 0.85 3.58 8.95
CA GLU A 31 2.19 3.91 9.40
C GLU A 31 3.28 3.60 8.37
N PHE A 32 2.97 2.80 7.35
CA PHE A 32 3.88 2.43 6.26
C PHE A 32 3.63 3.22 4.98
N CYS A 33 2.69 4.17 4.95
CA CYS A 33 2.33 4.88 3.74
C CYS A 33 2.02 6.35 4.01
N VAL A 34 2.71 7.24 3.30
CA VAL A 34 2.35 8.67 3.24
C VAL A 34 1.79 8.95 1.85
N VAL A 35 0.60 9.52 1.79
CA VAL A 35 -0.05 9.89 0.52
C VAL A 35 -0.05 11.40 0.37
N ASP A 36 0.67 11.88 -0.64
CA ASP A 36 0.70 13.27 -1.08
C ASP A 36 -0.31 13.49 -2.23
N ASP A 37 -0.40 14.72 -2.74
CA ASP A 37 -1.36 15.09 -3.78
C ASP A 37 -1.19 14.32 -5.10
N ILE A 38 0.03 13.84 -5.39
CA ILE A 38 0.37 13.19 -6.67
C ILE A 38 0.86 11.74 -6.53
N ALA A 39 1.32 11.35 -5.34
CA ALA A 39 1.99 10.07 -5.14
C ALA A 39 1.81 9.51 -3.73
N ALA A 40 1.93 8.20 -3.60
CA ALA A 40 2.10 7.51 -2.33
C ALA A 40 3.56 7.10 -2.14
N HIS A 41 4.09 7.32 -0.95
CA HIS A 41 5.40 6.90 -0.49
C HIS A 41 5.22 5.76 0.49
N ILE A 42 5.59 4.55 0.06
CA ILE A 42 5.32 3.30 0.77
C ILE A 42 6.64 2.76 1.31
N LEU A 43 6.70 2.60 2.63
CA LEU A 43 7.82 2.02 3.32
C LEU A 43 7.69 0.48 3.29
N TYR A 44 8.73 -0.19 2.83
CA TYR A 44 8.77 -1.66 2.76
C TYR A 44 10.13 -2.19 3.20
N ARG A 45 10.14 -3.44 3.66
CA ARG A 45 11.37 -4.15 3.99
C ARG A 45 11.90 -4.87 2.76
N ALA A 46 13.13 -4.55 2.36
CA ALA A 46 13.80 -5.22 1.25
C ALA A 46 14.38 -6.58 1.69
N GLU A 47 14.79 -7.40 0.72
CA GLU A 47 15.37 -8.74 0.97
C GLU A 47 16.65 -8.70 1.81
N ASP A 48 17.43 -7.62 1.69
CA ASP A 48 18.61 -7.34 2.50
C ASP A 48 18.28 -6.95 3.96
N GLY A 49 16.99 -6.94 4.33
CA GLY A 49 16.50 -6.59 5.65
C GLY A 49 16.41 -5.10 5.93
N SER A 50 16.87 -4.23 5.01
CA SER A 50 16.80 -2.78 5.14
C SER A 50 15.41 -2.23 4.83
N MET A 51 15.09 -1.08 5.41
CA MET A 51 13.86 -0.34 5.11
C MET A 51 14.10 0.58 3.91
N LYS A 52 13.27 0.44 2.88
CA LYS A 52 13.32 1.25 1.66
C LYS A 52 11.96 1.87 1.40
N THR A 53 11.95 2.96 0.64
CA THR A 53 10.71 3.63 0.24
C THR A 53 10.47 3.45 -1.25
N LYS A 54 9.25 3.06 -1.61
CA LYS A 54 8.76 3.03 -2.99
C LYS A 54 7.81 4.19 -3.21
N THR A 55 8.09 5.02 -4.21
CA THR A 55 7.18 6.09 -4.64
C THR A 55 6.31 5.59 -5.78
N ALA A 56 4.99 5.68 -5.63
CA ALA A 56 4.01 5.26 -6.63
C ALA A 56 3.08 6.43 -6.96
N ALA A 57 3.08 6.88 -8.22
CA ALA A 57 2.18 7.95 -8.66
C ALA A 57 0.71 7.48 -8.63
N LEU A 58 -0.18 8.29 -8.09
CA LEU A 58 -1.61 7.95 -7.91
C LEU A 58 -2.32 7.69 -9.25
N VAL A 59 -1.90 8.38 -10.31
CA VAL A 59 -2.39 8.17 -11.69
C VAL A 59 -2.03 6.81 -12.27
N CYS A 60 -0.96 6.18 -11.76
CA CYS A 60 -0.51 4.85 -12.19
C CYS A 60 -1.17 3.71 -11.42
N MET A 61 -1.94 4.01 -10.36
CA MET A 61 -2.68 3.00 -9.59
C MET A 61 -3.97 2.62 -10.31
N ALA A 62 -4.22 1.33 -10.41
CA ALA A 62 -5.39 0.76 -11.07
C ALA A 62 -6.50 0.42 -10.05
N THR A 63 -6.18 -0.36 -9.02
CA THR A 63 -7.15 -0.82 -8.01
C THR A 63 -6.54 -0.86 -6.62
N ILE A 64 -7.39 -0.70 -5.59
CA ILE A 64 -7.06 -0.99 -4.19
C ILE A 64 -7.96 -2.14 -3.75
N THR A 65 -7.36 -3.17 -3.15
CA THR A 65 -8.07 -4.31 -2.59
C THR A 65 -7.72 -4.43 -1.11
N PRO A 66 -8.69 -4.37 -0.18
CA PRO A 66 -8.46 -4.69 1.21
C PRO A 66 -7.91 -6.12 1.33
N ILE A 67 -6.87 -6.31 2.14
CA ILE A 67 -6.37 -7.63 2.47
C ILE A 67 -7.09 -8.05 3.73
N GLU A 68 -7.90 -9.11 3.66
CA GLU A 68 -8.45 -9.72 4.86
C GLU A 68 -7.26 -10.14 5.73
N SER A 69 -7.17 -9.55 6.92
CA SER A 69 -6.24 -10.00 7.94
C SER A 69 -6.70 -11.37 8.41
N SER A 70 -6.34 -12.42 7.66
CA SER A 70 -6.42 -13.80 8.13
C SER A 70 -5.56 -13.88 9.38
N GLN A 71 -6.20 -13.82 10.54
CA GLN A 71 -5.55 -14.13 11.80
C GLN A 71 -4.87 -15.51 11.65
N PRO A 72 -3.60 -15.67 12.05
CA PRO A 72 -3.09 -17.00 12.27
C PRO A 72 -3.86 -17.57 13.46
N ASN A 73 -4.75 -18.52 13.19
CA ASN A 73 -5.37 -19.32 14.23
C ASN A 73 -4.24 -20.13 14.90
N GLU A 74 -3.88 -19.76 16.12
CA GLU A 74 -3.02 -20.56 16.98
C GLU A 74 -3.62 -21.96 17.15
N ARG A 75 -2.87 -23.00 16.79
CA ARG A 75 -2.72 -24.26 17.54
C ARG A 75 -1.71 -25.20 16.88
#